data_AF-A0A349R3A9-F1
#
_entry.id   AF-A0A349R3A9-F1
#
_cell.length_a   1.000
_cell.length_b   1.000
_cell.length_c   1.000
_cell.angle_alpha   90.00
_cell.angle_beta   90.00
_cell.angle_gamma   90.00
#
_symmetry.space_group_name_H-M   'P 1'
#
loop_
_entity.id
_entity.type
_entity.pdbx_description
1 polymer ?
#
loop_
_entity_poly.entity_id
_entity_poly.type
_entity_poly.pdbx_seq_one_letter_code
_entity_poly.pdbx_strand_id
1 'polypeptide(L)'
;MHDDPQLRLNGYNKVLDRYAEWLIGYAKMQSWEIIDLHFPMRRYLEAKIEKDAQFKLAADGVHPGELGHWLMAKEIVQHLMPDFPIESAWDDNLRSQPKLRQLYTLVLKRQTMMKDAWLTYTGHKRPGLSKGIPVEDASKAYAVIQDEIKALGF
;
A
#
# COMPACT_ATOMS: atom_id res chain seq x y z
N MET A 1 3.69 2.51 -10.40
CA MET A 1 4.59 3.68 -10.56
C MET A 1 6.02 3.19 -10.39
N HIS A 2 6.89 3.54 -11.34
CA HIS A 2 8.33 3.36 -11.23
C HIS A 2 8.96 4.74 -11.02
N ASP A 3 10.18 4.86 -10.53
CA ASP A 3 10.90 6.13 -10.55
C ASP A 3 12.35 5.86 -10.93
N ASP A 4 12.64 6.07 -12.21
CA ASP A 4 13.95 5.74 -12.76
C ASP A 4 15.01 6.70 -12.17
N PRO A 5 16.18 6.19 -11.73
CA PRO A 5 17.24 7.01 -11.14
C PRO A 5 17.73 8.15 -12.04
N GLN A 6 17.68 7.96 -13.37
CA GLN A 6 18.18 8.93 -14.35
C GLN A 6 17.05 9.54 -15.16
N LEU A 7 16.18 8.69 -15.70
CA LEU A 7 15.11 9.09 -16.61
C LEU A 7 13.84 9.54 -15.90
N ARG A 8 13.73 9.33 -14.57
CA ARG A 8 12.56 9.67 -13.77
C ARG A 8 11.27 9.08 -14.37
N LEU A 9 10.31 9.93 -14.71
CA LEU A 9 9.05 9.57 -15.39
C LEU A 9 9.22 9.22 -16.88
N ASN A 10 10.37 9.49 -17.48
CA ASN A 10 10.63 9.23 -18.90
C ASN A 10 11.22 7.85 -19.20
N GLY A 11 11.55 7.07 -18.17
CA GLY A 11 12.08 5.70 -18.27
C GLY A 11 10.98 4.64 -18.31
N TYR A 12 11.11 3.62 -17.47
CA TYR A 12 10.19 2.48 -17.41
C TYR A 12 8.71 2.86 -17.14
N ASN A 13 8.45 4.06 -16.59
CA ASN A 13 7.07 4.57 -16.49
C ASN A 13 6.34 4.65 -17.83
N LYS A 14 7.03 4.90 -18.95
CA LYS A 14 6.39 4.88 -20.27
C LYS A 14 5.84 3.50 -20.62
N VAL A 15 6.51 2.43 -20.19
CA VAL A 15 6.01 1.05 -20.34
C VAL A 15 4.79 0.86 -19.46
N LEU A 16 4.85 1.30 -18.21
CA LEU A 16 3.71 1.24 -17.29
C LEU A 16 2.50 2.04 -17.79
N ASP A 17 2.71 3.21 -18.41
CA ASP A 17 1.63 4.00 -19.04
C ASP A 17 0.92 3.18 -20.11
N ARG A 18 1.67 2.54 -21.00
CA ARG A 18 1.11 1.72 -22.09
C ARG A 18 0.30 0.55 -21.55
N TYR A 19 0.78 -0.13 -20.52
CA TYR A 19 0.04 -1.23 -19.89
C TYR A 19 -1.20 -0.74 -19.15
N ALA A 20 -1.13 0.40 -18.47
CA ALA A 20 -2.29 1.01 -17.81
C ALA A 20 -3.36 1.44 -18.84
N GLU A 21 -2.96 2.13 -19.92
CA GLU A 21 -3.84 2.49 -21.05
C GLU A 21 -4.52 1.27 -21.65
N TRP A 22 -3.72 0.22 -21.93
CA TRP A 22 -4.23 -1.02 -22.49
C TRP A 22 -5.22 -1.70 -21.54
N LEU A 23 -4.89 -1.81 -20.25
CA LEU A 23 -5.75 -2.48 -19.27
C LEU A 23 -7.07 -1.72 -19.07
N ILE A 24 -7.03 -0.39 -19.02
CA ILE A 24 -8.24 0.45 -18.95
C ILE A 24 -9.09 0.28 -20.22
N GLY A 25 -8.48 0.28 -21.40
CA GLY A 25 -9.18 0.06 -22.67
C GLY A 25 -9.81 -1.32 -22.75
N TYR A 26 -9.06 -2.35 -22.37
CA TYR A 26 -9.52 -3.74 -22.37
C TYR A 26 -10.62 -3.98 -21.34
N ALA A 27 -10.49 -3.42 -20.13
CA ALA A 27 -11.51 -3.48 -19.10
C ALA A 27 -12.85 -2.93 -19.61
N LYS A 28 -12.86 -1.81 -20.33
CA LYS A 28 -14.07 -1.26 -20.96
C LYS A 28 -14.69 -2.23 -21.97
N MET A 29 -13.88 -2.88 -22.81
CA MET A 29 -14.37 -3.88 -23.78
C MET A 29 -14.96 -5.11 -23.09
N GLN A 30 -14.41 -5.50 -21.95
CA GLN A 30 -14.86 -6.67 -21.18
C GLN A 30 -15.90 -6.33 -20.11
N SER A 31 -16.32 -5.07 -19.98
CA SER A 31 -17.18 -4.58 -18.91
C SER A 31 -16.63 -4.90 -17.51
N TRP A 32 -15.30 -4.85 -17.35
CA TRP A 32 -14.65 -4.98 -16.06
C TRP A 32 -14.64 -3.64 -15.33
N GLU A 33 -14.89 -3.70 -14.03
CA GLU A 33 -14.59 -2.61 -13.13
C GLU A 33 -13.07 -2.53 -12.92
N ILE A 34 -12.51 -1.33 -13.02
CA ILE A 34 -11.07 -1.08 -12.85
C ILE A 34 -10.85 0.15 -11.97
N ILE A 35 -9.93 0.01 -11.01
CA ILE A 35 -9.43 1.10 -10.18
C ILE A 35 -8.00 1.38 -10.64
N ASP A 36 -7.78 2.52 -11.29
CA ASP A 36 -6.45 2.92 -11.76
C ASP A 36 -5.64 3.57 -10.64
N LEU A 37 -4.53 2.93 -10.28
CA LEU A 37 -3.57 3.50 -9.33
C LEU A 37 -2.39 4.18 -10.03
N HIS A 38 -2.14 3.87 -11.31
CA HIS A 38 -0.93 4.29 -12.00
C HIS A 38 -0.95 5.78 -12.34
N PHE A 39 -1.96 6.26 -13.07
CA PHE A 39 -1.98 7.66 -13.48
C PHE A 39 -2.18 8.65 -12.33
N PRO A 40 -3.01 8.39 -11.30
CA PRO A 40 -3.08 9.26 -10.13
C PRO A 40 -1.74 9.39 -9.39
N MET A 41 -1.05 8.27 -9.14
CA MET A 41 0.27 8.30 -8.51
C MET A 41 1.32 9.00 -9.38
N ARG A 42 1.30 8.78 -10.70
CA ARG A 42 2.20 9.44 -11.64
C ARG A 42 2.00 10.96 -11.61
N ARG A 43 0.76 11.45 -11.71
CA ARG A 43 0.44 12.89 -11.65
C ARG A 43 0.90 13.51 -10.33
N TYR A 44 0.70 12.80 -9.22
CA TYR A 44 1.18 13.27 -7.92
C TYR A 44 2.72 13.38 -7.89
N LEU A 45 3.43 12.37 -8.40
CA LEU A 45 4.89 12.42 -8.48
C LEU A 45 5.37 13.57 -9.37
N GLU A 46 4.78 13.74 -10.55
CA GLU A 46 5.13 14.81 -11.50
C GLU A 46 5.01 16.19 -10.85
N ALA A 47 3.88 16.49 -10.22
CA ALA A 47 3.64 17.76 -9.53
C ALA A 47 4.57 18.00 -8.32
N LYS A 48 5.11 16.94 -7.71
CA LYS A 48 6.09 17.05 -6.62
C LYS A 48 7.50 17.24 -7.14
N ILE A 49 7.88 16.55 -8.22
CA ILE A 49 9.18 16.71 -8.90
C ILE A 49 9.38 18.15 -9.38
N GLU A 50 8.32 18.82 -9.86
CA GLU A 50 8.36 20.24 -10.23
C GLU A 50 8.80 21.17 -9.09
N LYS A 51 8.51 20.79 -7.84
CA LYS A 51 8.85 21.58 -6.64
C LYS A 51 10.14 21.12 -5.98
N ASP A 52 10.42 19.83 -6.05
CA ASP A 52 11.60 19.19 -5.51
C ASP A 52 12.02 18.04 -6.44
N ALA A 53 13.07 18.27 -7.23
CA ALA A 53 13.56 17.30 -8.20
C ALA A 53 14.01 15.96 -7.56
N GLN A 54 14.32 15.95 -6.26
CA GLN A 54 14.73 14.75 -5.52
C GLN A 54 13.55 13.99 -4.91
N PHE A 55 12.34 14.53 -4.98
CA PHE A 55 11.16 13.89 -4.38
C PHE A 55 10.92 12.50 -5.00
N LYS A 56 10.64 11.51 -4.14
CA LYS A 56 10.31 10.14 -4.55
C LYS A 56 9.12 9.62 -3.74
N LEU A 57 8.23 8.87 -4.40
CA LEU A 57 7.24 8.04 -3.70
C LEU A 57 7.84 6.69 -3.27
N ALA A 58 8.91 6.22 -3.93
CA ALA A 58 9.59 4.96 -3.68
C ALA A 58 11.11 5.20 -3.63
N ALA A 59 11.76 4.88 -2.51
CA ALA A 59 13.20 5.13 -2.34
C ALA A 59 14.05 4.30 -3.33
N ASP A 60 13.63 3.06 -3.59
CA ASP A 60 14.24 2.13 -4.54
C ASP A 60 13.67 2.24 -5.97
N GLY A 61 12.77 3.19 -6.21
CA GLY A 61 12.13 3.40 -7.50
C GLY A 61 11.01 2.41 -7.84
N VAL A 62 10.65 1.48 -6.95
CA VAL A 62 9.62 0.46 -7.20
C VAL A 62 8.60 0.36 -6.07
N HIS A 63 9.04 0.25 -4.81
CA HIS A 63 8.16 0.01 -3.67
C HIS A 63 7.75 1.33 -3.02
N PRO A 64 6.48 1.74 -3.12
CA PRO A 64 6.04 2.99 -2.54
C PRO A 64 6.22 2.98 -1.01
N GLY A 65 6.66 4.11 -0.45
CA GLY A 65 6.63 4.34 0.99
C GLY A 65 5.21 4.63 1.48
N GLU A 66 5.10 5.08 2.74
CA GLU A 66 3.81 5.35 3.39
C GLU A 66 2.91 6.31 2.58
N LEU A 67 3.47 7.41 2.10
CA LEU A 67 2.72 8.37 1.27
C LEU A 67 2.22 7.74 -0.03
N GLY A 68 3.03 6.91 -0.68
CA GLY A 68 2.63 6.23 -1.91
C GLY A 68 1.51 5.21 -1.66
N HIS A 69 1.61 4.43 -0.58
CA HIS A 69 0.54 3.54 -0.14
C HIS A 69 -0.74 4.30 0.22
N TRP A 70 -0.64 5.48 0.84
CA TRP A 70 -1.79 6.33 1.15
C TRP A 70 -2.50 6.82 -0.13
N LEU A 71 -1.76 7.26 -1.13
CA LEU A 71 -2.33 7.67 -2.43
C LEU A 71 -3.06 6.50 -3.09
N MET A 72 -2.49 5.29 -3.07
CA MET A 72 -3.15 4.08 -3.58
C MET A 72 -4.45 3.78 -2.84
N ALA A 73 -4.42 3.84 -1.50
CA ALA A 73 -5.60 3.58 -0.68
C ALA A 73 -6.71 4.60 -0.96
N LYS A 74 -6.35 5.87 -1.15
CA LYS A 74 -7.31 6.93 -1.51
C LYS A 74 -8.06 6.60 -2.80
N GLU A 75 -7.37 6.25 -3.88
CA GLU A 75 -8.03 5.90 -5.16
C GLU A 75 -8.99 4.71 -4.99
N ILE A 76 -8.59 3.69 -4.22
CA ILE A 76 -9.44 2.51 -3.95
C ILE A 76 -10.68 2.89 -3.15
N VAL A 77 -10.53 3.63 -2.06
CA VAL A 77 -11.64 3.99 -1.18
C VAL A 77 -12.60 4.95 -1.89
N GLN A 78 -12.10 5.96 -2.61
CA GLN A 78 -12.96 6.88 -3.36
C GLN A 78 -13.78 6.19 -4.44
N HIS A 79 -13.21 5.14 -5.06
CA HIS A 79 -13.93 4.36 -6.06
C HIS A 79 -15.00 3.46 -5.43
N LEU A 80 -14.65 2.70 -4.39
CA LEU A 80 -15.56 1.72 -3.78
C LEU A 80 -16.58 2.35 -2.83
N MET A 81 -16.24 3.49 -2.23
CA MET A 81 -17.00 4.19 -1.20
C MET A 81 -16.92 5.71 -1.42
N PRO A 82 -17.57 6.26 -2.46
CA PRO A 82 -17.41 7.66 -2.85
C PRO A 82 -17.81 8.68 -1.77
N ASP A 83 -18.72 8.29 -0.87
CA ASP A 83 -19.16 9.13 0.25
C ASP A 83 -18.29 8.96 1.51
N PHE A 84 -17.27 8.10 1.48
CA PHE A 84 -16.37 7.94 2.61
C PHE A 84 -15.50 9.20 2.78
N PRO A 85 -15.48 9.82 3.97
CA PRO A 85 -14.67 11.02 4.19
C PRO A 85 -13.19 10.66 4.15
N ILE A 86 -12.45 11.26 3.21
CA ILE A 86 -11.01 11.08 3.07
C ILE A 86 -10.28 12.40 3.27
N GLU A 87 -9.44 12.43 4.30
CA GLU A 87 -8.53 13.55 4.56
C GLU A 87 -7.35 13.60 3.58
N SER A 88 -6.63 14.72 3.59
CA SER A 88 -5.46 14.89 2.72
C SER A 88 -4.30 13.94 3.07
N ALA A 89 -4.10 13.66 4.36
CA ALA A 89 -3.06 12.79 4.88
C ALA A 89 -3.64 11.63 5.69
N TRP A 90 -2.93 10.50 5.72
CA TRP A 90 -3.32 9.32 6.49
C TRP A 90 -3.47 9.61 7.99
N ASP A 91 -2.51 10.34 8.59
CA ASP A 91 -2.55 10.65 10.02
C ASP A 91 -3.77 11.49 10.43
N ASP A 92 -4.25 12.33 9.52
CA ASP A 92 -5.44 13.16 9.75
C ASP A 92 -6.70 12.29 9.77
N ASN A 93 -6.80 11.28 8.88
CA ASN A 93 -7.89 10.30 8.92
C ASN A 93 -7.96 9.54 10.25
N LEU A 94 -6.82 9.30 10.90
CA LEU A 94 -6.77 8.61 12.19
C LEU A 94 -6.88 9.52 13.42
N ARG A 95 -6.76 10.85 13.26
CA ARG A 95 -6.61 11.78 14.39
C ARG A 95 -7.82 11.79 15.32
N SER A 96 -9.02 11.76 14.76
CA SER A 96 -10.29 11.78 15.47
C SER A 96 -10.96 10.40 15.56
N GLN A 97 -10.26 9.34 15.12
CA GLN A 97 -10.82 7.99 15.00
C GLN A 97 -10.04 6.99 15.87
N PRO A 98 -10.16 7.04 17.22
CA PRO A 98 -9.37 6.19 18.13
C PRO A 98 -9.59 4.70 17.87
N LYS A 99 -10.81 4.31 17.50
CA LYS A 99 -11.16 2.93 17.14
C LYS A 99 -10.42 2.46 15.87
N LEU A 100 -10.35 3.28 14.83
CA LEU A 100 -9.58 2.95 13.62
C LEU A 100 -8.08 2.90 13.89
N ARG A 101 -7.57 3.80 14.75
CA ARG A 101 -6.16 3.76 15.16
C ARG A 101 -5.83 2.44 15.87
N GLN A 102 -6.68 1.99 16.79
CA GLN A 102 -6.52 0.70 17.46
C GLN A 102 -6.59 -0.47 16.47
N LEU A 103 -7.56 -0.47 15.55
CA LEU A 103 -7.66 -1.48 14.49
C LEU A 103 -6.37 -1.54 13.67
N TYR A 104 -5.88 -0.39 13.20
CA TYR A 104 -4.64 -0.30 12.41
C TYR A 104 -3.45 -0.89 13.17
N THR A 105 -3.28 -0.54 14.45
CA THR A 105 -2.21 -1.09 15.30
C THR A 105 -2.28 -2.61 15.40
N LEU A 106 -3.48 -3.18 15.62
CA LEU A 106 -3.66 -4.62 15.73
C LEU A 106 -3.40 -5.34 14.41
N VAL A 107 -3.91 -4.80 13.29
CA VAL A 107 -3.68 -5.36 11.96
C VAL A 107 -2.20 -5.35 11.60
N LEU A 108 -1.50 -4.22 11.84
CA LEU A 108 -0.08 -4.09 11.58
C LEU A 108 0.74 -5.08 12.42
N LYS A 109 0.44 -5.20 13.73
CA LYS A 109 1.08 -6.16 14.63
C LYS A 109 0.91 -7.58 14.12
N ARG A 110 -0.32 -7.96 13.78
CA ARG A 110 -0.68 -9.30 13.29
C ARG A 110 0.03 -9.64 11.98
N GLN A 111 -0.01 -8.73 11.00
CA GLN A 111 0.61 -8.94 9.69
C GLN A 111 2.13 -9.02 9.80
N THR A 112 2.75 -8.14 10.60
CA THR A 112 4.21 -8.15 10.81
C THR A 112 4.67 -9.47 11.41
N MET A 113 4.01 -9.92 12.48
CA MET A 113 4.32 -11.19 13.15
C MET A 113 4.17 -12.38 12.20
N MET A 114 3.05 -12.48 11.47
CA MET A 114 2.83 -13.59 10.54
C MET A 114 3.83 -13.59 9.39
N LYS A 115 4.16 -12.41 8.84
CA LYS A 115 5.17 -12.26 7.80
C LYS A 115 6.53 -12.76 8.29
N ASP A 116 6.98 -12.36 9.48
CA ASP A 116 8.27 -12.80 10.02
C ASP A 116 8.29 -14.33 10.31
N ALA A 117 7.20 -14.88 10.84
CA ALA A 117 7.05 -16.32 11.11
C ALA A 117 7.13 -17.15 9.81
N TRP A 118 6.38 -16.75 8.79
CA TRP A 118 6.38 -17.45 7.49
C TRP A 118 7.72 -17.35 6.78
N LEU A 119 8.36 -16.18 6.81
CA LEU A 119 9.69 -16.01 6.23
C LEU A 119 10.70 -16.95 6.90
N THR A 120 10.67 -17.02 8.23
CA THR A 120 11.57 -17.90 9.01
C THR A 120 11.32 -19.37 8.70
N TYR A 121 10.05 -19.79 8.71
CA TYR A 121 9.66 -21.16 8.41
C TYR A 121 10.06 -21.61 7.00
N THR A 122 9.91 -20.72 6.02
CA THR A 122 10.28 -21.00 4.62
C THR A 122 11.79 -20.90 4.35
N GLY A 123 12.60 -20.54 5.36
CA GLY A 123 14.05 -20.50 5.24
C GLY A 123 14.59 -19.38 4.33
N HIS A 124 13.89 -18.23 4.30
CA HIS A 124 14.34 -17.09 3.51
C HIS A 124 15.78 -16.65 3.87
N LYS A 125 16.54 -16.15 2.89
CA LYS A 125 17.93 -15.68 3.08
C LYS A 125 18.09 -14.15 3.01
N ARG A 126 16.98 -13.42 2.98
CA ARG A 126 17.00 -11.96 2.84
C ARG A 126 17.62 -11.31 4.09
N PRO A 127 18.73 -10.55 3.97
CA PRO A 127 19.35 -9.89 5.11
C PRO A 127 18.47 -8.77 5.68
N GLY A 128 18.66 -8.45 6.96
CA GLY A 128 18.03 -7.31 7.62
C GLY A 128 16.57 -7.50 8.03
N LEU A 129 16.02 -8.71 7.94
CA LEU A 129 14.69 -9.02 8.45
C LEU A 129 14.75 -9.70 9.81
N SER A 130 13.75 -9.44 10.66
CA SER A 130 13.61 -10.06 11.96
C SER A 130 13.34 -11.56 11.84
N LYS A 131 13.91 -12.34 12.76
CA LYS A 131 13.57 -13.75 12.91
C LYS A 131 12.18 -13.87 13.55
N GLY A 132 11.29 -14.58 12.89
CA GLY A 132 9.96 -14.90 13.40
C GLY A 132 9.96 -16.03 14.42
N ILE A 133 8.88 -16.09 15.19
CA ILE A 133 8.56 -17.22 16.07
C ILE A 133 8.06 -18.42 15.24
N PRO A 134 7.99 -19.64 15.81
CA PRO A 134 7.40 -20.79 15.14
C PRO A 134 5.98 -20.51 14.63
N VAL A 135 5.62 -21.08 13.47
CA VAL A 135 4.33 -20.81 12.82
C VAL A 135 3.16 -21.25 13.69
N GLU A 136 3.32 -22.30 14.48
CA GLU A 136 2.31 -22.80 15.43
C GLU A 136 2.03 -21.76 16.52
N ASP A 137 3.07 -21.11 17.05
CA ASP A 137 2.92 -20.07 18.07
C ASP A 137 2.42 -18.75 17.48
N ALA A 138 2.87 -18.40 16.27
CA ALA A 138 2.33 -17.28 15.51
C ALA A 138 0.83 -17.46 15.22
N SER A 139 0.39 -18.67 14.90
CA SER A 139 -1.01 -18.98 14.64
C SER A 139 -1.88 -18.84 15.89
N LYS A 140 -1.39 -19.25 17.06
CA LYS A 140 -2.07 -19.01 18.35
C LYS A 140 -2.18 -17.52 18.65
N ALA A 141 -1.08 -16.78 18.52
CA ALA A 141 -1.07 -15.34 18.73
C ALA A 141 -1.95 -14.59 17.71
N TYR A 142 -2.02 -15.08 16.47
CA TYR A 142 -2.91 -14.54 15.44
C TYR A 142 -4.37 -14.63 15.88
N ALA A 143 -4.79 -15.78 16.42
CA ALA A 143 -6.16 -15.97 16.89
C ALA A 143 -6.51 -14.98 18.01
N VAL A 144 -5.60 -14.77 18.97
CA VAL A 144 -5.77 -13.77 20.04
C VAL A 144 -5.94 -12.36 19.47
N ILE A 145 -5.05 -11.92 18.58
CA ILE A 145 -5.16 -10.58 17.96
C ILE A 145 -6.43 -10.46 17.11
N GLN A 146 -6.84 -11.54 16.44
CA GLN A 146 -8.09 -11.55 15.67
C GLN A 146 -9.31 -11.39 16.58
N ASP A 147 -9.30 -11.98 17.77
CA ASP A 147 -10.39 -11.81 18.73
C ASP A 147 -10.37 -10.41 19.37
N GLU A 148 -9.20 -9.80 19.59
CA GLU A 148 -9.08 -8.38 19.96
C GLU A 148 -9.70 -7.47 18.87
N ILE A 149 -9.43 -7.74 17.59
CA ILE A 149 -10.03 -7.01 16.47
C ILE A 149 -11.56 -7.16 16.47
N LYS A 150 -12.08 -8.38 16.67
CA LYS A 150 -13.53 -8.63 16.76
C LYS A 150 -14.16 -7.92 17.96
N ALA A 151 -13.46 -7.86 19.09
CA ALA A 151 -13.94 -7.18 20.29
C ALA A 151 -14.04 -5.65 20.09
N LEU A 152 -13.27 -5.08 19.15
CA LEU A 152 -13.49 -3.71 18.70
C LEU A 152 -14.79 -3.58 17.89
N GLY A 153 -15.36 -4.66 17.35
CA GLY A 153 -16.56 -4.65 16.51
C GLY A 153 -16.24 -4.48 15.03
N PHE A 154 -15.21 -5.20 14.56
CA PHE A 154 -14.86 -5.39 13.16
C PHE A 154 -14.88 -6.88 12.79
#